data_AF-A0A1V5T5I1-F1
#
_entry.id   AF-A0A1V5T5I1-F1
#
_cell.length_a   1.000
_cell.length_b   1.000
_cell.length_c   1.000
_cell.angle_alpha   90.00
_cell.angle_beta   90.00
_cell.angle_gamma   90.00
#
_symmetry.space_group_name_H-M   'P 1'
#
loop_
_entity.id
_entity.type
_entity.pdbx_description
1 polymer ?
#
loop_
_entity_poly.entity_id
_entity_poly.type
_entity_poly.pdbx_seq_one_letter_code
_entity_poly.pdbx_strand_id
1 'polypeptide(L)'
;MGASPTGSGCTLRWPGSFPKPAHLPAGNPSGFPDITVIPAIPLPSLARKIRFLCSDTSTAFAYSTLMYLKLMTRGLLRYRKRGRRFFVLITLCSAALVFLLTFRSDFSRQNRDQFIGLHTGHLQILPPDSPLLTTSFTITERESVPLVRLDSSFDQWIRFLPEVEEAAPVITRYGMRYNLDSELESWMSLIALPAERKAALFPTASVTEGSGDIRWQGPGTDVPVLRDRLQTEWGDRNSPVDRFTKTELRDSGTELAGFLQRIAADFPETFIRAPYNPNTDLDAFLDDWKSAIADAELHNRIPEHFLAEYDWKIDDAISAAAEVAAAAEAAESDRVQFLNKRIFAALYPEDIVDLREPVTVGKKVSLQIAPFTTTGPATLPTVIPAVYVGMCEVNPLYVANSFLDIDAFRYAMNLGPTDATAWVVRLRDIRDTDTVRALIEEKLEAIGSDAKVLDYNKLGEIYLATGVGFSLVIGILVVIFVVILLIFTLNLVLMSMIQRRREIGTGMALGLDGMQTVIIMTGEVAVIVAVSCAAGSILGLLLVALASRFGIPGMVFFSGGKLKLTLQSLPVIQSWLFILPTSICMALVPLLPMRKMLPVDLLKEN
;
A
#
# COMPACT_ATOMS: atom_id res chain seq x y z
N MET A 1 -46.65 37.06 6.11
CA MET A 1 -46.08 37.65 4.88
C MET A 1 -45.09 36.61 4.35
N GLY A 2 -45.35 35.75 3.38
CA GLY A 2 -46.17 35.86 2.17
C GLY A 2 -45.23 36.00 0.97
N ALA A 3 -44.87 34.88 0.31
CA ALA A 3 -44.66 34.76 -1.14
C ALA A 3 -43.96 33.43 -1.50
N SER A 4 -44.67 32.59 -2.24
CA SER A 4 -44.15 31.56 -3.14
C SER A 4 -43.39 32.16 -4.32
N PRO A 5 -42.66 31.34 -5.10
CA PRO A 5 -42.92 31.39 -6.53
C PRO A 5 -43.09 30.01 -7.19
N THR A 6 -43.98 30.06 -8.17
CA THR A 6 -44.44 29.04 -9.10
C THR A 6 -43.42 28.74 -10.20
N GLY A 7 -43.59 27.59 -10.85
CA GLY A 7 -42.64 26.99 -11.78
C GLY A 7 -42.52 27.65 -13.16
N SER A 8 -41.50 27.19 -13.89
CA SER A 8 -41.52 27.07 -15.34
C SER A 8 -40.68 25.85 -15.72
N GLY A 9 -41.35 24.84 -16.26
CA GLY A 9 -40.73 23.62 -16.78
C GLY A 9 -40.32 23.82 -18.24
N CYS A 10 -39.11 23.38 -18.57
CA CYS A 10 -38.69 23.20 -19.96
C CYS A 10 -38.25 21.74 -20.13
N THR A 11 -39.06 20.99 -20.86
CA THR A 11 -38.91 19.56 -21.15
C THR A 11 -38.23 19.38 -22.50
N LEU A 12 -37.06 18.72 -22.52
CA LEU A 12 -36.42 18.24 -23.75
C LEU A 12 -36.79 16.77 -23.96
N ARG A 13 -37.62 16.52 -24.98
CA ARG A 13 -38.07 15.20 -25.48
C ARG A 13 -36.91 14.44 -26.15
N TRP A 14 -36.76 13.17 -25.80
CA TRP A 14 -36.18 12.13 -26.67
C TRP A 14 -37.31 11.23 -27.20
N PRO A 15 -37.37 10.89 -28.50
CA PRO A 15 -38.40 10.02 -29.06
C PRO A 15 -37.94 8.56 -29.07
N GLY A 16 -38.85 7.61 -28.83
CA GLY A 16 -38.64 6.21 -29.20
C GLY A 16 -39.16 5.19 -28.18
N SER A 17 -40.39 4.75 -28.41
CA SER A 17 -41.19 3.73 -27.72
C SER A 17 -40.53 2.36 -27.52
N PHE A 18 -40.63 1.81 -26.31
CA PHE A 18 -40.71 0.36 -26.04
C PHE A 18 -42.07 0.04 -25.40
N PRO A 19 -42.79 -1.02 -25.84
CA PRO A 19 -44.13 -1.32 -25.33
C PRO A 19 -44.11 -1.95 -23.93
N LYS A 20 -45.12 -1.58 -23.12
CA LYS A 20 -45.36 -2.08 -21.75
C LYS A 20 -45.71 -3.58 -21.71
N PRO A 21 -45.41 -4.27 -20.59
CA PRO A 21 -45.78 -5.67 -20.38
C PRO A 21 -47.24 -5.80 -19.90
N ALA A 22 -47.91 -6.86 -20.33
CA ALA A 22 -49.22 -7.27 -19.83
C ALA A 22 -49.10 -8.10 -18.54
N HIS A 23 -49.95 -7.79 -17.57
CA HIS A 23 -50.09 -8.48 -16.27
C HIS A 23 -50.67 -9.89 -16.40
N LEU A 24 -50.20 -10.82 -15.56
CA LEU A 24 -50.93 -11.98 -15.00
C LEU A 24 -50.25 -12.39 -13.65
N PRO A 25 -50.92 -13.12 -12.74
CA PRO A 25 -50.99 -12.80 -11.31
C PRO A 25 -50.14 -13.69 -10.39
N ALA A 26 -50.12 -13.29 -9.11
CA ALA A 26 -49.36 -13.87 -8.01
C ALA A 26 -49.84 -15.27 -7.57
N GLY A 27 -48.86 -16.12 -7.20
CA GLY A 27 -49.05 -17.40 -6.50
C GLY A 27 -47.70 -17.98 -6.04
N ASN A 28 -47.53 -18.08 -4.73
CA ASN A 28 -46.31 -18.31 -3.93
C ASN A 28 -46.05 -19.83 -3.67
N PRO A 29 -45.09 -20.26 -2.82
CA PRO A 29 -43.65 -20.49 -3.05
C PRO A 29 -43.24 -21.95 -2.76
N SER A 30 -42.88 -22.73 -3.78
CA SER A 30 -41.99 -23.91 -3.65
C SER A 30 -42.00 -24.64 -4.99
N GLY A 31 -40.97 -24.43 -5.80
CA GLY A 31 -40.89 -24.97 -7.16
C GLY A 31 -39.52 -25.53 -7.46
N PHE A 32 -39.18 -26.66 -6.85
CA PHE A 32 -38.37 -27.67 -7.55
C PHE A 32 -39.28 -28.33 -8.59
N PRO A 33 -38.91 -28.41 -9.88
CA PRO A 33 -39.70 -29.18 -10.83
C PRO A 33 -39.49 -30.70 -10.61
N ASP A 34 -40.60 -31.43 -10.65
CA ASP A 34 -40.69 -32.89 -10.57
C ASP A 34 -39.75 -33.60 -11.56
N ILE A 35 -38.98 -34.54 -11.02
CA ILE A 35 -38.12 -35.45 -11.78
C ILE A 35 -39.03 -36.48 -12.46
N THR A 36 -39.27 -36.29 -13.76
CA THR A 36 -39.84 -37.34 -14.61
C THR A 36 -38.79 -38.43 -14.82
N VAL A 37 -39.08 -39.62 -14.27
CA VAL A 37 -38.27 -40.84 -14.42
C VAL A 37 -38.28 -41.26 -15.89
N ILE A 38 -37.17 -41.04 -16.59
CA ILE A 38 -36.90 -41.60 -17.91
C ILE A 38 -36.64 -43.11 -17.75
N PRO A 39 -37.26 -44.01 -18.54
CA PRO A 39 -37.04 -45.44 -18.39
C PRO A 39 -35.57 -45.79 -18.70
N ALA A 40 -34.99 -46.62 -17.84
CA ALA A 40 -33.61 -47.08 -17.94
C ALA A 40 -33.37 -47.80 -19.27
N ILE A 41 -32.55 -47.20 -20.14
CA ILE A 41 -32.01 -47.85 -21.33
C ILE A 41 -31.03 -48.93 -20.86
N PRO A 42 -31.14 -50.19 -21.32
CA PRO A 42 -30.25 -51.26 -20.87
C PRO A 42 -28.81 -50.99 -21.35
N LEU A 43 -27.93 -50.77 -20.36
CA LEU A 43 -26.47 -50.52 -20.44
C LEU A 43 -25.66 -51.44 -21.38
N PRO A 44 -26.03 -52.71 -21.69
CA PRO A 44 -25.25 -53.53 -22.61
C PRO A 44 -25.28 -53.06 -24.06
N SER A 45 -26.30 -52.30 -24.47
CA SER A 45 -26.48 -51.85 -25.86
C SER A 45 -25.72 -50.56 -26.18
N LEU A 46 -25.61 -49.65 -25.21
CA LEU A 46 -24.88 -48.39 -25.33
C LEU A 46 -23.36 -48.61 -25.25
N ALA A 47 -22.91 -49.49 -24.35
CA ALA A 47 -21.49 -49.85 -24.23
C ALA A 47 -20.95 -50.53 -25.51
N ARG A 48 -21.79 -51.27 -26.24
CA ARG A 48 -21.41 -51.89 -27.51
C ARG A 48 -21.34 -50.87 -28.66
N LYS A 49 -22.23 -49.87 -28.67
CA LYS A 49 -22.22 -48.76 -29.64
C LYS A 49 -21.05 -47.77 -29.39
N ILE A 50 -20.72 -47.48 -28.14
CA ILE A 50 -19.58 -46.62 -27.76
C ILE A 50 -18.25 -47.34 -28.04
N ARG A 51 -18.16 -48.65 -27.79
CA ARG A 51 -16.95 -49.44 -28.08
C ARG A 51 -16.68 -49.60 -29.58
N PHE A 52 -17.73 -49.63 -30.41
CA PHE A 52 -17.62 -49.66 -31.88
C PHE A 52 -17.31 -48.27 -32.48
N LEU A 53 -17.73 -47.17 -31.83
CA LEU A 53 -17.37 -45.81 -32.25
C LEU A 53 -15.96 -45.39 -31.80
N CYS A 54 -15.40 -45.98 -30.73
CA CYS A 54 -14.07 -45.63 -30.21
C CYS A 54 -12.89 -46.44 -30.79
N SER A 55 -13.12 -47.59 -31.43
CA SER A 55 -12.01 -48.43 -31.93
C SER A 55 -11.38 -47.93 -33.23
N ASP A 56 -12.13 -47.24 -34.10
CA ASP A 56 -11.62 -46.72 -35.38
C ASP A 56 -11.41 -45.19 -35.43
N THR A 57 -11.99 -44.43 -34.49
CA THR A 57 -11.87 -42.96 -34.48
C THR A 57 -10.70 -42.45 -33.64
N SER A 58 -10.25 -43.20 -32.63
CA SER A 58 -9.15 -42.79 -31.75
C SER A 58 -7.80 -42.79 -32.46
N THR A 59 -7.57 -43.76 -33.36
CA THR A 59 -6.37 -43.82 -34.20
C THR A 59 -6.43 -42.77 -35.31
N ALA A 60 -7.54 -42.64 -36.05
CA ALA A 60 -7.68 -41.61 -37.09
C ALA A 60 -7.60 -40.17 -36.56
N PHE A 61 -8.15 -39.90 -35.37
CA PHE A 61 -8.01 -38.61 -34.67
C PHE A 61 -6.58 -38.39 -34.18
N ALA A 62 -5.91 -39.41 -33.62
CA ALA A 62 -4.51 -39.32 -33.23
C ALA A 62 -3.56 -39.14 -34.42
N TYR A 63 -3.77 -39.85 -35.53
CA TYR A 63 -2.98 -39.73 -36.77
C TYR A 63 -3.19 -38.39 -37.46
N SER A 64 -4.43 -37.90 -37.53
CA SER A 64 -4.69 -36.55 -38.05
C SER A 64 -4.08 -35.48 -37.14
N THR A 65 -4.20 -35.60 -35.82
CA THR A 65 -3.58 -34.67 -34.86
C THR A 65 -2.04 -34.69 -34.94
N LEU A 66 -1.42 -35.86 -35.05
CA LEU A 66 0.02 -36.02 -35.27
C LEU A 66 0.46 -35.48 -36.64
N MET A 67 -0.35 -35.68 -37.68
CA MET A 67 -0.08 -35.13 -39.02
C MET A 67 -0.14 -33.60 -39.00
N TYR A 68 -1.16 -33.01 -38.38
CA TYR A 68 -1.32 -31.58 -38.19
C TYR A 68 -0.15 -31.00 -37.37
N LEU A 69 0.23 -31.64 -36.25
CA LEU A 69 1.37 -31.25 -35.43
C LEU A 69 2.70 -31.30 -36.21
N LYS A 70 2.89 -32.32 -37.04
CA LYS A 70 4.09 -32.50 -37.87
C LYS A 70 4.17 -31.48 -39.01
N LEU A 71 3.03 -31.05 -39.56
CA LEU A 71 2.93 -29.95 -40.52
C LEU A 71 3.23 -28.60 -39.86
N MET A 72 2.62 -28.33 -38.70
CA MET A 72 2.84 -27.11 -37.91
C MET A 72 4.31 -26.93 -37.52
N THR A 73 4.95 -27.99 -37.01
CA THR A 73 6.37 -27.95 -36.60
C THR A 73 7.32 -27.72 -37.78
N ARG A 74 7.04 -28.29 -38.96
CA ARG A 74 7.83 -28.03 -40.18
C ARG A 74 7.71 -26.59 -40.67
N GLY A 75 6.53 -25.98 -40.56
CA GLY A 75 6.32 -24.56 -40.88
C GLY A 75 7.16 -23.62 -39.99
N LEU A 76 7.20 -23.92 -38.69
CA LEU A 76 7.98 -23.16 -37.69
C LEU A 76 9.49 -23.15 -37.95
N LEU A 77 10.05 -24.29 -38.34
CA LEU A 77 11.50 -24.45 -38.57
C LEU A 77 12.01 -23.65 -39.79
N ARG A 78 11.17 -23.38 -40.80
CA ARG A 78 11.57 -22.65 -42.02
C ARG A 78 11.81 -21.16 -41.80
N TYR A 79 11.18 -20.53 -40.80
CA TYR A 79 11.20 -19.08 -40.59
C TYR A 79 11.86 -18.63 -39.27
N ARG A 80 12.90 -19.37 -38.87
CA ARG A 80 13.61 -19.31 -37.58
C ARG A 80 14.02 -17.89 -37.13
N LYS A 81 14.44 -16.99 -38.03
CA LYS A 81 14.95 -15.65 -37.64
C LYS A 81 13.84 -14.70 -37.17
N ARG A 82 12.67 -14.68 -37.81
CA ARG A 82 11.56 -13.79 -37.45
C ARG A 82 10.62 -14.43 -36.41
N GLY A 83 10.41 -15.74 -36.48
CA GLY A 83 9.74 -16.50 -35.43
C GLY A 83 10.44 -16.36 -34.07
N ARG A 84 11.78 -16.29 -34.06
CA ARG A 84 12.56 -16.01 -32.83
C ARG A 84 12.27 -14.63 -32.23
N ARG A 85 12.12 -13.58 -33.04
CA ARG A 85 11.81 -12.22 -32.53
C ARG A 85 10.44 -12.20 -31.86
N PHE A 86 9.45 -12.83 -32.49
CA PHE A 86 8.11 -12.93 -31.94
C PHE A 86 8.04 -13.77 -30.66
N PHE A 87 8.73 -14.92 -30.65
CA PHE A 87 8.88 -15.75 -29.46
C PHE A 87 9.47 -14.97 -28.28
N VAL A 88 10.57 -14.25 -28.51
CA VAL A 88 11.21 -13.41 -27.48
C VAL A 88 10.25 -12.34 -26.98
N LEU A 89 9.51 -11.70 -27.88
CA LEU A 89 8.59 -10.63 -27.54
C LEU A 89 7.39 -11.09 -26.71
N ILE A 90 6.75 -12.20 -27.07
CA ILE A 90 5.68 -12.80 -26.25
C ILE A 90 6.24 -13.27 -24.91
N THR A 91 7.44 -13.86 -24.90
CA THR A 91 8.11 -14.28 -23.66
C THR A 91 8.29 -13.09 -22.71
N LEU A 92 8.76 -11.94 -23.22
CA LEU A 92 8.89 -10.71 -22.44
C LEU A 92 7.53 -10.14 -21.99
N CYS A 93 6.53 -10.11 -22.88
CA CYS A 93 5.18 -9.65 -22.52
C CYS A 93 4.56 -10.54 -21.44
N SER A 94 4.71 -11.86 -21.55
CA SER A 94 4.22 -12.82 -20.56
C SER A 94 4.94 -12.66 -19.23
N ALA A 95 6.28 -12.51 -19.23
CA ALA A 95 7.04 -12.24 -18.03
C ALA A 95 6.61 -10.94 -17.34
N ALA A 96 6.43 -9.86 -18.11
CA ALA A 96 5.94 -8.58 -17.62
C ALA A 96 4.53 -8.69 -17.04
N LEU A 97 3.63 -9.44 -17.69
CA LEU A 97 2.26 -9.62 -17.23
C LEU A 97 2.20 -10.41 -15.91
N VAL A 98 2.98 -11.49 -15.80
CA VAL A 98 3.13 -12.26 -14.54
C VAL A 98 3.66 -11.35 -13.43
N PHE A 99 4.69 -10.55 -13.71
CA PHE A 99 5.27 -9.63 -12.75
C PHE A 99 4.26 -8.56 -12.30
N LEU A 100 3.60 -7.87 -13.24
CA LEU A 100 2.64 -6.80 -12.94
C LEU A 100 1.41 -7.30 -12.19
N LEU A 101 0.89 -8.48 -12.54
CA LEU A 101 -0.23 -9.09 -11.82
C LEU A 101 0.17 -9.50 -10.40
N THR A 102 1.36 -10.09 -10.23
CA THR A 102 1.91 -10.43 -8.91
C THR A 102 2.08 -9.17 -8.07
N PHE A 103 2.74 -8.16 -8.64
CA PHE A 103 2.96 -6.85 -8.01
C PHE A 103 1.65 -6.19 -7.57
N ARG A 104 0.63 -6.15 -8.44
CA ARG A 104 -0.72 -5.65 -8.09
C ARG A 104 -1.33 -6.40 -6.93
N SER A 105 -1.29 -7.73 -6.96
CA SER A 105 -1.88 -8.58 -5.93
C SER A 105 -1.16 -8.45 -4.58
N ASP A 106 0.17 -8.40 -4.60
CA ASP A 106 1.01 -8.29 -3.42
C ASP A 106 0.95 -6.90 -2.80
N PHE A 107 0.90 -5.85 -3.62
CA PHE A 107 0.70 -4.49 -3.15
C PHE A 107 -0.63 -4.34 -2.41
N SER A 108 -1.74 -4.78 -3.03
CA SER A 108 -3.06 -4.70 -2.41
C SER A 108 -3.15 -5.53 -1.13
N ARG A 109 -2.59 -6.75 -1.14
CA ARG A 109 -2.58 -7.63 0.04
C ARG A 109 -1.76 -7.03 1.18
N GLN A 110 -0.49 -6.69 0.94
CA GLN A 110 0.39 -6.16 1.99
C GLN A 110 -0.11 -4.82 2.52
N ASN A 111 -0.71 -3.96 1.70
CA ASN A 111 -1.21 -2.67 2.17
C ASN A 111 -2.37 -2.88 3.15
N ARG A 112 -3.28 -3.81 2.82
CA ARG A 112 -4.36 -4.21 3.71
C ARG A 112 -3.84 -4.88 4.99
N ASP A 113 -2.93 -5.85 4.87
CA ASP A 113 -2.41 -6.59 6.02
C ASP A 113 -1.63 -5.68 6.97
N GLN A 114 -0.87 -4.72 6.43
CA GLN A 114 -0.20 -3.67 7.20
C GLN A 114 -1.20 -2.80 7.97
N PHE A 115 -2.28 -2.37 7.31
CA PHE A 115 -3.30 -1.55 7.94
C PHE A 115 -4.04 -2.30 9.07
N ILE A 116 -4.39 -3.56 8.83
CA ILE A 116 -4.95 -4.47 9.84
C ILE A 116 -4.00 -4.62 11.04
N GLY A 117 -2.71 -4.86 10.77
CA GLY A 117 -1.71 -5.13 11.80
C GLY A 117 -1.14 -3.91 12.52
N LEU A 118 -1.41 -2.69 12.04
CA LEU A 118 -0.96 -1.42 12.65
C LEU A 118 -2.07 -0.64 13.34
N HIS A 119 -3.33 -0.81 12.92
CA HIS A 119 -4.41 0.06 13.38
C HIS A 119 -5.71 -0.67 13.69
N THR A 120 -6.31 -1.39 12.74
CA THR A 120 -7.73 -1.74 12.88
C THR A 120 -7.99 -3.07 13.56
N GLY A 121 -7.07 -4.02 13.49
CA GLY A 121 -7.44 -5.43 13.58
C GLY A 121 -8.37 -5.81 12.42
N HIS A 122 -8.96 -7.01 12.51
CA HIS A 122 -9.89 -7.50 11.49
C HIS A 122 -11.32 -7.00 11.74
N LEU A 123 -11.72 -6.91 13.01
CA LEU A 123 -13.00 -6.40 13.45
C LEU A 123 -12.80 -5.41 14.62
N GLN A 124 -13.66 -4.41 14.71
CA GLN A 124 -13.79 -3.56 15.90
C GLN A 124 -15.22 -3.53 16.40
N ILE A 125 -15.39 -3.69 17.70
CA ILE A 125 -16.66 -3.49 18.39
C ILE A 125 -16.64 -2.07 18.95
N LEU A 126 -17.60 -1.26 18.52
CA LEU A 126 -17.67 0.17 18.76
C LEU A 126 -19.00 0.51 19.44
N PRO A 127 -19.05 1.59 20.24
CA PRO A 127 -20.31 2.09 20.75
C PRO A 127 -21.19 2.61 19.59
N PRO A 128 -22.53 2.59 19.75
CA PRO A 128 -23.48 2.91 18.67
C PRO A 128 -23.33 4.35 18.13
N ASP A 129 -22.86 5.27 18.96
CA ASP A 129 -22.68 6.68 18.59
C ASP A 129 -21.27 7.01 18.08
N SER A 130 -20.45 5.98 17.82
CA SER A 130 -19.08 6.14 17.36
C SER A 130 -19.04 6.94 16.05
N PRO A 131 -18.18 7.98 15.94
CA PRO A 131 -18.03 8.72 14.70
C PRO A 131 -17.53 7.83 13.56
N LEU A 132 -16.84 6.72 13.86
CA LEU A 132 -16.40 5.74 12.87
C LEU A 132 -17.57 5.00 12.18
N LEU A 133 -18.78 5.06 12.73
CA LEU A 133 -20.00 4.51 12.12
C LEU A 133 -20.63 5.47 11.10
N THR A 134 -20.34 6.77 11.21
CA THR A 134 -20.84 7.81 10.29
C THR A 134 -19.73 8.18 9.32
N THR A 135 -19.96 8.14 8.01
CA THR A 135 -18.97 8.46 6.96
C THR A 135 -18.41 9.90 7.00
N SER A 136 -18.81 10.69 7.99
CA SER A 136 -18.34 12.04 8.30
C SER A 136 -17.02 11.97 9.08
N PHE A 137 -15.92 12.13 8.36
CA PHE A 137 -14.55 12.21 8.88
C PHE A 137 -14.19 13.55 9.54
N THR A 138 -15.15 14.45 9.68
CA THR A 138 -15.05 15.56 10.61
C THR A 138 -15.12 14.98 12.02
N ILE A 139 -13.95 14.70 12.60
CA ILE A 139 -13.81 14.65 14.06
C ILE A 139 -14.00 16.10 14.52
N THR A 140 -15.25 16.56 14.51
CA THR A 140 -15.63 17.69 15.33
C THR A 140 -15.26 17.27 16.74
N GLU A 141 -14.51 18.10 17.47
CA GLU A 141 -14.33 17.95 18.92
C GLU A 141 -15.71 17.79 19.56
N ARG A 142 -16.18 16.54 19.70
CA ARG A 142 -17.45 16.25 20.34
C ARG A 142 -17.24 16.41 21.83
N GLU A 143 -18.22 17.01 22.49
CA GLU A 143 -18.29 17.23 23.94
C GLU A 143 -18.21 15.92 24.77
N SER A 144 -18.38 14.75 24.14
CA SER A 144 -18.18 13.46 24.78
C SER A 144 -17.71 12.40 23.78
N VAL A 145 -16.83 11.49 24.24
CA VAL A 145 -16.48 10.31 23.45
C VAL A 145 -17.20 9.09 23.97
N PRO A 146 -17.92 8.39 23.09
CA PRO A 146 -18.69 7.24 23.49
C PRO A 146 -17.75 6.10 23.91
N LEU A 147 -18.17 5.36 24.94
CA LEU A 147 -17.44 4.24 25.51
C LEU A 147 -18.26 2.98 25.36
N VAL A 148 -17.60 1.88 25.04
CA VAL A 148 -18.16 0.52 25.08
C VAL A 148 -17.70 -0.16 26.36
N ARG A 149 -18.63 -0.84 27.04
CA ARG A 149 -18.39 -1.53 28.31
C ARG A 149 -18.71 -3.00 28.14
N LEU A 150 -17.67 -3.82 28.02
CA LEU A 150 -17.78 -5.27 27.96
C LEU A 150 -17.00 -5.84 29.15
N ASP A 151 -17.60 -6.82 29.81
CA ASP A 151 -17.06 -7.42 31.03
C ASP A 151 -15.99 -8.50 30.74
N SER A 152 -15.42 -9.05 31.80
CA SER A 152 -14.45 -10.14 31.70
C SER A 152 -15.04 -11.43 31.14
N SER A 153 -16.37 -11.64 31.24
CA SER A 153 -17.03 -12.81 30.66
C SER A 153 -17.01 -12.76 29.13
N PHE A 154 -17.20 -11.57 28.57
CA PHE A 154 -17.05 -11.32 27.14
C PHE A 154 -15.58 -11.50 26.70
N ASP A 155 -14.61 -10.96 27.45
CA ASP A 155 -13.17 -11.14 27.18
C ASP A 155 -12.78 -12.62 27.08
N GLN A 156 -13.24 -13.42 28.05
CA GLN A 156 -12.94 -14.85 28.09
C GLN A 156 -13.61 -15.59 26.94
N TRP A 157 -14.86 -15.26 26.61
CA TRP A 157 -15.60 -15.89 25.53
C TRP A 157 -14.96 -15.63 24.17
N ILE A 158 -14.67 -14.36 23.83
CA ILE A 158 -14.16 -14.01 22.50
C ILE A 158 -12.77 -14.61 22.24
N ARG A 159 -11.93 -14.71 23.28
CA ARG A 159 -10.59 -15.31 23.18
C ARG A 159 -10.61 -16.83 23.11
N PHE A 160 -11.71 -17.47 23.48
CA PHE A 160 -11.87 -18.92 23.37
C PHE A 160 -12.32 -19.37 21.97
N LEU A 161 -12.76 -18.43 21.11
CA LEU A 161 -13.10 -18.74 19.73
C LEU A 161 -11.86 -19.19 18.95
N PRO A 162 -11.89 -20.35 18.27
CA PRO A 162 -10.71 -20.90 17.60
C PRO A 162 -10.21 -20.06 16.41
N GLU A 163 -11.07 -19.22 15.83
CA GLU A 163 -10.78 -18.30 14.73
C GLU A 163 -10.09 -17.02 15.21
N VAL A 164 -10.29 -16.64 16.48
CA VAL A 164 -9.72 -15.44 17.09
C VAL A 164 -8.28 -15.72 17.49
N GLU A 165 -7.37 -14.84 17.08
CA GLU A 165 -5.97 -14.89 17.49
C GLU A 165 -5.73 -14.08 18.76
N GLU A 166 -6.28 -12.87 18.83
CA GLU A 166 -6.30 -12.07 20.05
C GLU A 166 -7.44 -11.04 20.00
N ALA A 167 -7.95 -10.67 21.16
CA ALA A 167 -8.90 -9.58 21.31
C ALA A 167 -8.59 -8.78 22.58
N ALA A 168 -8.76 -7.47 22.51
CA ALA A 168 -8.53 -6.61 23.68
C ALA A 168 -9.37 -5.34 23.63
N PRO A 169 -9.74 -4.78 24.81
CA PRO A 169 -10.20 -3.42 24.89
C PRO A 169 -9.08 -2.46 24.51
N VAL A 170 -9.42 -1.42 23.76
CA VAL A 170 -8.50 -0.37 23.32
C VAL A 170 -9.13 0.99 23.58
N ILE A 171 -8.32 1.92 24.07
CA ILE A 171 -8.68 3.33 24.19
C ILE A 171 -7.84 4.14 23.21
N THR A 172 -8.47 4.69 22.18
CA THR A 172 -7.82 5.53 21.19
C THR A 172 -8.15 6.99 21.46
N ARG A 173 -7.13 7.82 21.63
CA ARG A 173 -7.28 9.27 21.81
C ARG A 173 -6.16 10.06 21.17
N TYR A 174 -6.48 11.28 20.77
CA TYR A 174 -5.48 12.25 20.38
C TYR A 174 -5.07 13.06 21.62
N GLY A 175 -3.78 13.27 21.77
CA GLY A 175 -3.20 14.13 22.80
C GLY A 175 -2.21 15.11 22.19
N MET A 176 -2.05 16.26 22.84
CA MET A 176 -0.94 17.17 22.60
C MET A 176 0.24 16.74 23.47
N ARG A 177 1.45 16.83 22.94
CA ARG A 177 2.67 16.59 23.70
C ARG A 177 3.36 17.90 24.00
N TYR A 178 3.91 18.00 25.20
CA TYR A 178 4.82 19.05 25.59
C TYR A 178 6.11 18.42 26.08
N ASN A 179 7.22 18.93 25.56
CA ASN A 179 8.53 18.60 26.11
C ASN A 179 8.68 19.35 27.44
N LEU A 180 9.25 18.71 28.47
CA LEU A 180 9.52 19.40 29.73
C LEU A 180 10.48 20.60 29.56
N ASP A 181 11.25 20.60 28.46
CA ASP A 181 12.30 21.58 28.17
C ASP A 181 11.95 22.57 27.03
N SER A 182 10.79 22.50 26.38
CA SER A 182 10.42 23.40 25.26
C SER A 182 8.91 23.45 24.99
N GLU A 183 8.36 24.63 24.64
CA GLU A 183 6.94 24.92 24.28
C GLU A 183 6.44 24.24 22.98
N LEU A 184 7.09 23.17 22.53
CA LEU A 184 6.77 22.48 21.29
C LEU A 184 5.52 21.60 21.45
N GLU A 185 4.42 22.08 20.86
CA GLU A 185 3.21 21.30 20.66
C GLU A 185 3.35 20.40 19.43
N SER A 186 3.14 19.10 19.62
CA SER A 186 2.96 18.15 18.52
C SER A 186 1.84 17.17 18.85
N TRP A 187 0.88 17.08 17.92
CA TRP A 187 -0.23 16.12 18.00
C TRP A 187 0.28 14.68 17.95
N MET A 188 -0.32 13.82 18.77
CA MET A 188 -0.01 12.40 18.82
C MET A 188 -1.30 11.57 18.88
N SER A 189 -1.38 10.52 18.07
CA SER A 189 -2.37 9.46 18.24
C SER A 189 -1.87 8.49 19.30
N LEU A 190 -2.66 8.29 20.35
CA LEU A 190 -2.39 7.38 21.45
C LEU A 190 -3.36 6.20 21.38
N ILE A 191 -2.81 5.00 21.43
CA ILE A 191 -3.55 3.75 21.57
C ILE A 191 -3.15 3.12 22.89
N ALA A 192 -4.05 3.17 23.86
CA ALA A 192 -3.88 2.52 25.14
C ALA A 192 -4.51 1.13 25.12
N LEU A 193 -3.73 0.11 25.49
CA LEU A 193 -4.11 -1.31 25.42
C LEU A 193 -3.36 -2.13 26.49
N PRO A 194 -3.84 -3.34 26.84
CA PRO A 194 -3.11 -4.22 27.75
C PRO A 194 -1.71 -4.54 27.20
N ALA A 195 -0.67 -4.24 27.98
CA ALA A 195 0.72 -4.28 27.54
C ALA A 195 1.13 -5.66 27.00
N GLU A 196 0.70 -6.74 27.66
CA GLU A 196 0.96 -8.12 27.27
C GLU A 196 0.29 -8.51 25.95
N ARG A 197 -0.78 -7.82 25.54
CA ARG A 197 -1.53 -8.12 24.33
C ARG A 197 -1.08 -7.30 23.12
N LYS A 198 -0.27 -6.25 23.29
CA LYS A 198 0.14 -5.35 22.18
C LYS A 198 0.79 -6.07 21.01
N ALA A 199 1.70 -7.00 21.29
CA ALA A 199 2.43 -7.72 20.24
C ALA A 199 1.49 -8.64 19.44
N ALA A 200 0.52 -9.25 20.13
CA ALA A 200 -0.47 -10.10 19.53
C ALA A 200 -1.60 -9.31 18.86
N LEU A 201 -1.92 -8.08 19.28
CA LEU A 201 -3.00 -7.29 18.67
C LEU A 201 -2.50 -6.49 17.46
N PHE A 202 -1.31 -5.90 17.57
CA PHE A 202 -0.66 -5.08 16.52
C PHE A 202 0.75 -5.60 16.23
N PRO A 203 0.88 -6.73 15.50
CA PRO A 203 2.16 -7.36 15.22
C PRO A 203 3.06 -6.52 14.30
N THR A 204 2.47 -5.72 13.42
CA THR A 204 3.21 -4.86 12.47
C THR A 204 3.80 -3.62 13.15
N ALA A 205 3.28 -3.23 14.33
CA ALA A 205 3.86 -2.17 15.16
C ALA A 205 5.05 -2.74 15.94
N SER A 206 6.08 -3.18 15.21
CA SER A 206 7.27 -3.81 15.74
C SER A 206 8.18 -2.77 16.40
N VAL A 207 8.93 -3.18 17.43
CA VAL A 207 9.88 -2.29 18.12
C VAL A 207 11.13 -2.15 17.26
N THR A 208 11.49 -0.91 16.98
CA THR A 208 12.66 -0.56 16.17
C THR A 208 13.85 -0.11 17.01
N GLU A 209 13.60 0.50 18.16
CA GLU A 209 14.61 1.00 19.09
C GLU A 209 14.09 0.92 20.53
N GLY A 210 14.98 0.70 21.50
CA GLY A 210 14.63 0.67 22.92
C GLY A 210 13.81 -0.55 23.33
N SER A 211 12.95 -0.37 24.33
CA SER A 211 12.07 -1.39 24.88
C SER A 211 10.65 -1.26 24.33
N GLY A 212 10.02 -2.40 24.03
CA GLY A 212 8.58 -2.48 23.73
C GLY A 212 7.69 -2.66 24.95
N ASP A 213 8.26 -2.74 26.15
CA ASP A 213 7.49 -2.96 27.38
C ASP A 213 6.84 -1.65 27.83
N ILE A 214 5.53 -1.56 27.62
CA ILE A 214 4.69 -0.43 28.01
C ILE A 214 3.97 -0.67 29.35
N ARG A 215 4.36 -1.69 30.15
CA ARG A 215 3.70 -1.97 31.44
C ARG A 215 3.91 -0.85 32.43
N TRP A 216 2.82 -0.33 32.96
CA TRP A 216 2.85 0.72 33.97
C TRP A 216 2.97 0.14 35.39
N GLN A 217 3.78 0.80 36.23
CA GLN A 217 4.09 0.32 37.59
C GLN A 217 3.13 0.86 38.66
N GLY A 218 2.15 1.67 38.27
CA GLY A 218 1.13 2.24 39.15
C GLY A 218 1.35 3.72 39.49
N PRO A 219 0.45 4.29 40.32
CA PRO A 219 0.41 5.72 40.60
C PRO A 219 1.73 6.29 41.10
N GLY A 220 2.10 7.49 40.60
CA GLY A 220 3.35 8.17 40.97
C GLY A 220 4.57 7.78 40.14
N THR A 221 4.42 6.90 39.14
CA THR A 221 5.46 6.56 38.16
C THR A 221 5.16 7.15 36.79
N ASP A 222 6.21 7.53 36.05
CA ASP A 222 6.09 8.02 34.67
C ASP A 222 5.50 6.91 33.78
N VAL A 223 4.55 7.26 32.92
CA VAL A 223 3.89 6.29 32.04
C VAL A 223 4.84 5.92 30.90
N PRO A 224 5.18 4.63 30.73
CA PRO A 224 6.01 4.20 29.61
C PRO A 224 5.21 4.27 28.31
N VAL A 225 5.77 4.96 27.32
CA VAL A 225 5.16 5.14 25.99
C VAL A 225 6.09 4.56 24.94
N LEU A 226 5.56 3.64 24.14
CA LEU A 226 6.19 3.19 22.92
C LEU A 226 5.83 4.17 21.81
N ARG A 227 6.82 4.99 21.44
CA ARG A 227 6.64 6.12 20.54
C ARG A 227 6.65 5.64 19.10
N ASP A 228 5.73 6.11 18.28
CA ASP A 228 5.86 5.94 16.83
C ASP A 228 7.19 6.50 16.33
N ARG A 229 7.82 5.90 15.33
CA ARG A 229 8.95 6.55 14.65
C ARG A 229 8.41 7.67 13.76
N LEU A 230 8.99 8.87 13.83
CA LEU A 230 8.79 9.94 12.83
C LEU A 230 9.49 9.53 11.53
N GLN A 231 8.88 8.60 10.78
CA GLN A 231 9.27 8.25 9.43
C GLN A 231 8.15 8.63 8.49
N THR A 232 8.24 9.85 7.98
CA THR A 232 7.68 10.18 6.68
C THR A 232 8.86 10.61 5.82
N GLU A 233 9.10 9.96 4.68
CA GLU A 233 10.06 10.45 3.67
C GLU A 233 9.65 11.83 3.10
N TRP A 234 8.54 12.40 3.58
CA TRP A 234 8.05 13.76 3.32
C TRP A 234 8.03 14.67 4.56
N GLY A 235 8.90 14.45 5.54
CA GLY A 235 9.28 15.42 6.57
C GLY A 235 8.23 15.76 7.64
N ASP A 236 8.44 15.29 8.88
CA ASP A 236 8.64 16.19 10.02
C ASP A 236 9.31 15.47 11.22
N ARG A 237 10.19 16.21 11.93
CA ARG A 237 10.81 16.03 13.27
C ARG A 237 11.71 14.82 13.55
N ASN A 238 12.92 15.06 14.11
CA ASN A 238 14.10 14.16 14.15
C ASN A 238 15.56 14.59 14.63
N SER A 239 15.96 15.83 15.00
CA SER A 239 17.33 16.15 15.52
C SER A 239 17.47 17.31 16.53
N PRO A 240 18.54 17.33 17.36
CA PRO A 240 18.79 18.34 18.41
C PRO A 240 18.98 19.75 17.83
N VAL A 241 18.37 20.76 18.46
CA VAL A 241 18.28 22.14 17.93
C VAL A 241 19.42 23.06 18.40
N ASP A 242 20.19 22.67 19.42
CA ASP A 242 21.19 23.47 20.15
C ASP A 242 22.66 23.18 19.76
N ARG A 243 22.89 22.15 18.93
CA ARG A 243 24.24 21.74 18.51
C ARG A 243 24.21 21.08 17.14
N PHE A 244 25.28 21.19 16.38
CA PHE A 244 25.50 20.33 15.22
C PHE A 244 26.08 19.00 15.65
N THR A 245 25.50 17.92 15.14
CA THR A 245 25.98 16.55 15.33
C THR A 245 26.58 16.04 14.03
N LYS A 246 27.46 15.03 14.09
CA LYS A 246 28.05 14.42 12.87
C LYS A 246 26.97 13.98 11.87
N THR A 247 25.80 13.58 12.35
CA THR A 247 24.65 13.16 11.53
C THR A 247 23.98 14.27 10.74
N GLU A 248 24.30 15.54 11.03
CA GLU A 248 23.76 16.73 10.36
C GLU A 248 24.73 17.30 9.32
N LEU A 249 25.94 16.73 9.19
CA LEU A 249 26.89 17.03 8.12
C LEU A 249 26.67 16.08 6.95
N ARG A 250 26.61 16.62 5.73
CA ARG A 250 26.22 15.86 4.53
C ARG A 250 27.32 14.92 4.02
N ASP A 251 28.59 15.27 4.19
CA ASP A 251 29.74 14.43 3.85
C ASP A 251 30.55 14.03 5.08
N SER A 252 31.16 12.84 5.04
CA SER A 252 32.05 12.29 6.06
C SER A 252 33.44 11.89 5.52
N GLY A 253 33.71 12.17 4.23
CA GLY A 253 34.91 11.75 3.49
C GLY A 253 35.86 12.89 3.11
N THR A 254 36.37 12.86 1.87
CA THR A 254 37.41 13.81 1.39
C THR A 254 36.89 15.23 1.18
N GLU A 255 35.59 15.42 0.93
CA GLU A 255 35.01 16.76 0.75
C GLU A 255 34.72 17.41 2.10
N LEU A 256 34.44 16.61 3.14
CA LEU A 256 34.38 17.07 4.52
C LEU A 256 35.68 17.79 4.91
N ALA A 257 36.85 17.25 4.57
CA ALA A 257 38.12 17.96 4.81
C ALA A 257 38.14 19.35 4.14
N GLY A 258 37.68 19.45 2.89
CA GLY A 258 37.56 20.72 2.18
C GLY A 258 36.57 21.68 2.85
N PHE A 259 35.40 21.19 3.27
CA PHE A 259 34.40 21.96 4.00
C PHE A 259 34.94 22.50 5.33
N LEU A 260 35.58 21.64 6.14
CA LEU A 260 36.19 22.03 7.42
C LEU A 260 37.25 23.13 7.22
N GLN A 261 38.01 23.10 6.13
CA GLN A 261 38.97 24.17 5.82
C GLN A 261 38.30 25.45 5.32
N ARG A 262 37.24 25.35 4.49
CA ARG A 262 36.49 26.51 3.99
C ARG A 262 35.81 27.26 5.12
N ILE A 263 35.02 26.55 5.95
CA ILE A 263 34.30 27.16 7.07
C ILE A 263 35.26 27.74 8.13
N ALA A 264 36.42 27.12 8.33
CA ALA A 264 37.45 27.68 9.21
C ALA A 264 38.12 28.93 8.62
N ALA A 265 38.26 29.02 7.29
CA ALA A 265 38.78 30.20 6.62
C ALA A 265 37.77 31.37 6.62
N ASP A 266 36.48 31.05 6.52
CA ASP A 266 35.39 32.04 6.56
C ASP A 266 35.16 32.59 7.99
N PHE A 267 35.40 31.77 9.03
CA PHE A 267 35.26 32.14 10.44
C PHE A 267 36.55 31.88 11.26
N PRO A 268 37.66 32.58 10.96
CA PRO A 268 38.99 32.25 11.48
C PRO A 268 39.17 32.53 12.97
N GLU A 269 38.39 33.46 13.53
CA GLU A 269 38.40 33.78 14.96
C GLU A 269 37.69 32.72 15.82
N THR A 270 36.93 31.82 15.19
CA THR A 270 36.12 30.81 15.88
C THR A 270 36.73 29.41 15.75
N PHE A 271 37.23 29.05 14.56
CA PHE A 271 37.83 27.75 14.28
C PHE A 271 39.37 27.82 14.31
N ILE A 272 39.92 28.07 15.50
CA ILE A 272 41.32 28.48 15.70
C ILE A 272 42.33 27.33 15.53
N ARG A 273 41.89 26.07 15.60
CA ARG A 273 42.79 24.89 15.58
C ARG A 273 43.04 24.35 14.16
N ALA A 274 42.64 25.08 13.13
CA ALA A 274 42.86 24.68 11.74
C ALA A 274 44.36 24.50 11.44
N PRO A 275 44.75 23.48 10.64
CA PRO A 275 43.89 22.61 9.84
C PRO A 275 43.33 21.41 10.63
N TYR A 276 42.01 21.19 10.55
CA TYR A 276 41.35 20.05 11.16
C TYR A 276 41.45 18.80 10.27
N ASN A 277 41.78 17.64 10.86
CA ASN A 277 41.68 16.34 10.19
C ASN A 277 40.33 15.67 10.52
N PRO A 278 39.45 15.41 9.54
CA PRO A 278 38.11 14.88 9.80
C PRO A 278 38.08 13.48 10.44
N ASN A 279 39.17 12.72 10.39
CA ASN A 279 39.23 11.38 10.97
C ASN A 279 39.62 11.36 12.45
N THR A 280 40.36 12.38 12.91
CA THR A 280 40.90 12.42 14.27
C THR A 280 40.37 13.58 15.10
N ASP A 281 40.01 14.70 14.44
CA ASP A 281 39.78 15.98 15.10
C ASP A 281 38.33 16.48 14.93
N LEU A 282 37.44 15.63 14.41
CA LEU A 282 36.04 15.99 14.14
C LEU A 282 35.30 16.41 15.41
N ASP A 283 35.55 15.74 16.53
CA ASP A 283 34.90 16.08 17.80
C ASP A 283 35.40 17.44 18.31
N ALA A 284 36.69 17.75 18.15
CA ALA A 284 37.24 19.05 18.49
C ALA A 284 36.70 20.17 17.59
N PHE A 285 36.48 19.88 16.31
CA PHE A 285 35.82 20.81 15.39
C PHE A 285 34.35 21.07 15.77
N LEU A 286 33.60 20.03 16.13
CA LEU A 286 32.21 20.15 16.58
C LEU A 286 32.10 20.95 17.89
N ASP A 287 33.11 20.87 18.78
CA ASP A 287 33.19 21.68 19.99
C ASP A 287 33.49 23.17 19.70
N ASP A 288 34.37 23.46 18.74
CA ASP A 288 34.64 24.83 18.31
C ASP A 288 33.40 25.43 17.61
N TRP A 289 32.68 24.64 16.81
CA TRP A 289 31.42 25.06 16.18
C TRP A 289 30.31 25.33 17.20
N LYS A 290 30.25 24.52 18.25
CA LYS A 290 29.32 24.74 19.36
C LYS A 290 29.57 26.09 20.04
N SER A 291 30.83 26.53 20.13
CA SER A 291 31.17 27.86 20.65
C SER A 291 30.74 28.97 19.69
N ALA A 292 30.76 28.73 18.38
CA ALA A 292 30.33 29.66 17.35
C ALA A 292 28.82 29.99 17.42
N ILE A 293 27.98 28.95 17.51
CA ILE A 293 26.52 29.13 17.54
C ILE A 293 26.04 29.77 18.84
N ALA A 294 26.86 29.76 19.89
CA ALA A 294 26.58 30.42 21.16
C ALA A 294 26.91 31.93 21.16
N ASP A 295 27.61 32.45 20.14
CA ASP A 295 27.94 33.88 20.05
C ASP A 295 26.72 34.70 19.59
N ALA A 296 26.26 35.61 20.45
CA ALA A 296 25.09 36.44 20.18
C ALA A 296 25.32 37.45 19.05
N GLU A 297 26.57 37.83 18.79
CA GLU A 297 26.93 38.77 17.73
C GLU A 297 27.35 38.06 16.43
N LEU A 298 27.16 36.74 16.33
CA LEU A 298 27.52 35.96 15.14
C LEU A 298 26.94 36.56 13.84
N HIS A 299 25.71 37.06 13.89
CA HIS A 299 25.02 37.68 12.75
C HIS A 299 25.75 38.92 12.19
N ASN A 300 26.57 39.62 13.00
CA ASN A 300 27.37 40.77 12.58
C ASN A 300 28.74 40.37 11.98
N ARG A 301 29.15 39.11 12.15
CA ARG A 301 30.46 38.58 11.76
C ARG A 301 30.40 37.75 10.47
N ILE A 302 29.25 37.78 9.78
CA ILE A 302 29.05 37.08 8.50
C ILE A 302 29.88 37.76 7.40
N PRO A 303 30.73 37.03 6.65
CA PRO A 303 31.56 37.62 5.60
C PRO A 303 30.74 38.28 4.48
N GLU A 304 31.14 39.48 4.03
CA GLU A 304 30.40 40.28 3.03
C GLU A 304 30.16 39.55 1.70
N HIS A 305 31.01 38.59 1.34
CA HIS A 305 30.85 37.84 0.09
C HIS A 305 29.59 36.95 0.06
N PHE A 306 29.07 36.53 1.23
CA PHE A 306 27.76 35.85 1.34
C PHE A 306 26.58 36.81 1.16
N LEU A 307 26.81 38.12 1.33
CA LEU A 307 25.80 39.17 1.24
C LEU A 307 25.81 39.87 -0.14
N ALA A 308 26.73 39.48 -1.03
CA ALA A 308 26.90 40.08 -2.36
C ALA A 308 25.82 39.64 -3.36
N GLU A 309 25.20 38.49 -3.15
CA GLU A 309 24.08 37.97 -3.94
C GLU A 309 22.85 37.83 -3.03
N TYR A 310 21.70 38.37 -3.45
CA TYR A 310 20.53 38.44 -2.58
C TYR A 310 19.86 37.06 -2.40
N ASP A 311 19.89 36.53 -1.18
CA ASP A 311 19.12 35.35 -0.76
C ASP A 311 18.24 35.69 0.46
N TRP A 312 16.94 35.70 0.23
CA TRP A 312 15.94 36.05 1.23
C TRP A 312 15.97 35.16 2.48
N LYS A 313 16.50 33.93 2.39
CA LYS A 313 16.59 33.00 3.54
C LYS A 313 17.70 33.39 4.51
N ILE A 314 18.81 33.90 3.98
CA ILE A 314 19.93 34.40 4.77
C ILE A 314 19.47 35.68 5.49
N ASP A 315 18.80 36.59 4.76
CA ASP A 315 18.27 37.83 5.33
C ASP A 315 17.19 37.61 6.41
N ASP A 316 16.27 36.66 6.20
CA ASP A 316 15.24 36.30 7.19
C ASP A 316 15.86 35.70 8.47
N ALA A 317 16.85 34.82 8.31
CA ALA A 317 17.55 34.21 9.44
C ALA A 317 18.41 35.23 10.22
N ILE A 318 19.11 36.13 9.52
CA ILE A 318 19.90 37.21 10.12
C ILE A 318 19.01 38.21 10.85
N SER A 319 17.91 38.63 10.23
CA SER A 319 16.98 39.60 10.83
C SER A 319 16.34 39.04 12.10
N ALA A 320 15.88 37.79 12.07
CA ALA A 320 15.33 37.12 13.25
C ALA A 320 16.36 36.96 14.37
N ALA A 321 17.63 36.68 14.06
CA ALA A 321 18.70 36.59 15.05
C ALA A 321 19.06 37.98 15.64
N ALA A 322 19.09 39.02 14.80
CA ALA A 322 19.39 40.39 15.22
C ALA A 322 18.30 40.99 16.12
N GLU A 323 17.02 40.71 15.82
CA GLU A 323 15.89 41.11 16.67
C GLU A 323 15.98 40.49 18.07
N VAL A 324 16.31 39.20 18.14
CA VAL A 324 16.49 38.47 19.41
C VAL A 324 17.72 38.98 20.17
N ALA A 325 18.83 39.25 19.48
CA ALA A 325 20.04 39.81 20.11
C ALA A 325 19.81 41.22 20.69
N ALA A 326 19.01 42.06 20.02
CA ALA A 326 18.72 43.42 20.44
C ALA A 326 17.76 43.52 21.63
N ALA A 327 16.96 42.48 21.87
CA ALA A 327 15.92 42.46 22.90
C ALA A 327 16.47 42.29 24.34
N ALA A 328 17.77 42.02 24.52
CA ALA A 328 18.48 42.05 25.80
C ALA A 328 17.78 41.36 27.01
N GLU A 329 17.22 40.16 26.83
CA GLU A 329 16.85 39.29 27.96
C GLU A 329 17.60 37.94 27.87
N ALA A 330 18.30 37.59 28.95
CA ALA A 330 19.19 36.43 29.07
C ALA A 330 18.48 35.06 29.00
N ALA A 331 17.19 35.03 28.70
CA ALA A 331 16.35 33.84 28.72
C ALA A 331 16.33 33.07 27.38
N GLU A 332 16.94 33.60 26.32
CA GLU A 332 16.85 33.03 24.97
C GLU A 332 18.19 32.48 24.41
N SER A 333 19.12 32.03 25.26
CA SER A 333 20.37 31.33 24.85
C SER A 333 20.16 30.27 23.77
N ASP A 334 19.13 29.44 23.93
CA ASP A 334 18.86 28.32 23.04
C ASP A 334 18.14 28.76 21.76
N ARG A 335 17.40 29.87 21.82
CA ARG A 335 16.76 30.53 20.68
C ARG A 335 17.82 31.17 19.78
N VAL A 336 18.80 31.85 20.38
CA VAL A 336 19.96 32.40 19.69
C VAL A 336 20.76 31.28 19.04
N GLN A 337 21.05 30.18 19.76
CA GLN A 337 21.76 29.02 19.19
C GLN A 337 20.98 28.34 18.06
N PHE A 338 19.67 28.20 18.19
CA PHE A 338 18.81 27.65 17.13
C PHE A 338 18.77 28.55 15.89
N LEU A 339 18.64 29.87 16.07
CA LEU A 339 18.65 30.83 14.97
C LEU A 339 20.04 30.91 14.32
N ASN A 340 21.11 30.88 15.10
CA ASN A 340 22.49 30.80 14.61
C ASN A 340 22.76 29.48 13.87
N LYS A 341 22.20 28.36 14.34
CA LYS A 341 22.24 27.06 13.63
C LYS A 341 21.52 27.16 12.28
N ARG A 342 20.39 27.87 12.21
CA ARG A 342 19.68 28.17 10.96
C ARG A 342 20.46 29.10 10.05
N ILE A 343 21.19 30.08 10.60
CA ILE A 343 22.11 30.94 9.83
C ILE A 343 23.20 30.07 9.18
N PHE A 344 23.89 29.20 9.93
CA PHE A 344 24.90 28.32 9.33
C PHE A 344 24.31 27.37 8.28
N ALA A 345 23.12 26.81 8.52
CA ALA A 345 22.42 26.00 7.53
C ALA A 345 22.03 26.79 6.27
N ALA A 346 21.80 28.10 6.38
CA ALA A 346 21.53 29.00 5.28
C ALA A 346 22.80 29.46 4.53
N LEU A 347 23.92 29.63 5.23
CA LEU A 347 25.23 30.01 4.66
C LEU A 347 25.91 28.85 3.92
N TYR A 348 25.79 27.62 4.45
CA TYR A 348 26.37 26.41 3.86
C TYR A 348 25.30 25.35 3.53
N PRO A 349 24.32 25.67 2.68
CA PRO A 349 23.16 24.82 2.42
C PRO A 349 23.52 23.51 1.69
N GLU A 350 24.67 23.47 1.03
CA GLU A 350 25.19 22.28 0.33
C GLU A 350 25.92 21.30 1.26
N ASP A 351 26.31 21.73 2.46
CA ASP A 351 27.14 20.96 3.40
C ASP A 351 26.39 20.55 4.70
N ILE A 352 25.24 21.18 5.04
CA ILE A 352 24.48 21.00 6.31
C ILE A 352 23.01 20.55 6.10
N VAL A 353 22.44 19.78 7.04
CA VAL A 353 21.04 19.31 7.07
C VAL A 353 20.19 20.09 8.10
N ASP A 354 18.98 20.53 7.72
CA ASP A 354 18.03 21.30 8.56
C ASP A 354 16.92 20.41 9.18
N LEU A 355 16.74 20.37 10.52
CA LEU A 355 15.84 19.43 11.21
C LEU A 355 15.04 20.06 12.39
N ARG A 356 13.81 19.55 12.65
CA ARG A 356 12.74 20.23 13.42
C ARG A 356 12.47 19.77 14.90
N GLU A 357 13.03 18.67 15.46
CA GLU A 357 12.97 18.23 16.92
C GLU A 357 13.80 16.95 17.22
N PRO A 358 14.38 16.68 18.41
CA PRO A 358 14.89 15.34 18.78
C PRO A 358 13.91 14.49 19.64
N VAL A 359 13.57 13.30 19.16
CA VAL A 359 12.83 12.19 19.81
C VAL A 359 13.82 11.05 20.05
N THR A 360 14.20 10.84 21.30
CA THR A 360 15.13 9.78 21.71
C THR A 360 14.49 8.89 22.75
N VAL A 361 14.95 7.64 22.82
CA VAL A 361 14.60 6.75 23.91
C VAL A 361 15.10 7.33 25.24
N GLY A 362 14.30 7.21 26.29
CA GLY A 362 14.54 7.76 27.62
C GLY A 362 14.05 9.20 27.83
N LYS A 363 13.57 9.88 26.78
CA LYS A 363 13.06 11.25 26.88
C LYS A 363 11.77 11.29 27.70
N LYS A 364 11.72 12.17 28.70
CA LYS A 364 10.51 12.46 29.48
C LYS A 364 9.67 13.52 28.79
N VAL A 365 8.36 13.35 28.80
CA VAL A 365 7.39 14.25 28.17
C VAL A 365 6.14 14.36 29.03
N SER A 366 5.37 15.42 28.84
CA SER A 366 4.02 15.51 29.39
C SER A 366 2.99 15.39 28.27
N LEU A 367 2.04 14.48 28.44
CA LEU A 367 0.94 14.27 27.50
C LEU A 367 -0.27 15.03 28.01
N GLN A 368 -0.79 15.95 27.23
CA GLN A 368 -2.04 16.65 27.50
C GLN A 368 -3.16 15.99 26.70
N ILE A 369 -4.11 15.39 27.41
CA ILE A 369 -5.22 14.66 26.82
C ILE A 369 -6.53 15.33 27.20
N ALA A 370 -7.37 15.58 26.20
CA ALA A 370 -8.70 16.12 26.43
C ALA A 370 -9.57 15.10 27.21
N PRO A 371 -10.35 15.55 28.20
CA PRO A 371 -11.22 14.67 28.99
C PRO A 371 -12.30 13.97 28.14
N PHE A 372 -12.84 12.87 28.66
CA PHE A 372 -13.91 12.10 27.99
C PHE A 372 -15.30 12.73 28.10
N THR A 373 -15.48 13.62 29.07
CA THR A 373 -16.73 14.33 29.34
C THR A 373 -16.41 15.82 29.50
N THR A 374 -16.79 16.66 28.53
CA THR A 374 -16.74 18.12 28.70
C THR A 374 -18.05 18.58 29.34
N THR A 375 -18.20 18.40 30.65
CA THR A 375 -19.26 19.09 31.39
C THR A 375 -18.81 20.54 31.66
N GLY A 376 -18.83 21.38 30.62
CA GLY A 376 -18.71 22.84 30.73
C GLY A 376 -17.58 23.51 29.91
N PRO A 377 -17.58 24.85 29.79
CA PRO A 377 -16.79 25.60 28.78
C PRO A 377 -15.27 25.70 29.01
N ALA A 378 -14.68 24.95 29.94
CA ALA A 378 -13.25 25.03 30.25
C ALA A 378 -12.76 23.82 31.09
N THR A 379 -12.96 22.59 30.62
CA THR A 379 -12.29 21.46 31.25
C THR A 379 -10.82 21.45 30.84
N LEU A 380 -9.92 21.70 31.80
CA LEU A 380 -8.48 21.63 31.56
C LEU A 380 -8.07 20.23 31.06
N PRO A 381 -7.13 20.14 30.12
CA PRO A 381 -6.61 18.85 29.68
C PRO A 381 -5.95 18.11 30.85
N THR A 382 -6.07 16.80 30.86
CA THR A 382 -5.39 15.95 31.83
C THR A 382 -3.93 15.79 31.40
N VAL A 383 -3.01 16.09 32.32
CA VAL A 383 -1.57 15.95 32.09
C VAL A 383 -1.10 14.59 32.59
N ILE A 384 -0.51 13.80 31.71
CA ILE A 384 0.08 12.50 32.03
C ILE A 384 1.60 12.61 31.89
N PRO A 385 2.38 12.48 32.98
CA PRO A 385 3.83 12.39 32.89
C PRO A 385 4.20 11.05 32.22
N ALA A 386 5.03 11.09 31.19
CA ALA A 386 5.38 9.94 30.38
C ALA A 386 6.86 9.91 30.03
N VAL A 387 7.35 8.72 29.68
CA VAL A 387 8.73 8.49 29.22
C VAL A 387 8.72 7.61 27.97
N TYR A 388 9.51 7.99 26.97
CA TYR A 388 9.68 7.18 25.78
C TYR A 388 10.58 5.99 26.08
N VAL A 389 10.00 4.79 26.16
CA VAL A 389 10.76 3.57 26.45
C VAL A 389 11.33 2.91 25.20
N GLY A 390 10.76 3.23 24.03
CA GLY A 390 11.21 2.70 22.75
C GLY A 390 10.48 3.37 21.59
N MET A 391 10.89 2.99 20.38
CA MET A 391 10.25 3.43 19.13
C MET A 391 9.64 2.26 18.37
N CYS A 392 8.48 2.43 17.75
CA CYS A 392 7.82 1.42 16.94
C CYS A 392 7.63 1.83 15.48
N GLU A 393 7.50 0.81 14.62
CA GLU A 393 7.13 0.97 13.21
C GLU A 393 5.74 1.62 13.06
N VAL A 394 5.59 2.39 11.98
CA VAL A 394 4.35 3.11 11.65
C VAL A 394 3.95 2.90 10.21
N ASN A 395 2.69 3.24 9.93
CA ASN A 395 2.26 3.38 8.55
C ASN A 395 2.78 4.73 8.03
N PRO A 396 3.74 4.75 7.09
CA PRO A 396 4.39 5.97 6.62
C PRO A 396 3.45 6.98 5.93
N LEU A 397 2.21 6.61 5.61
CA LEU A 397 1.30 7.49 4.85
C LEU A 397 0.12 8.03 5.63
N TYR A 398 -0.27 7.35 6.70
CA TYR A 398 -1.65 7.43 7.15
C TYR A 398 -1.80 7.56 8.65
N VAL A 399 -0.96 6.85 9.40
CA VAL A 399 -1.20 6.64 10.82
C VAL A 399 0.13 6.45 11.53
N ALA A 400 0.37 7.34 12.48
CA ALA A 400 1.46 7.24 13.42
C ALA A 400 0.85 7.06 14.82
N ASN A 401 0.86 5.81 15.29
CA ASN A 401 0.27 5.44 16.58
C ASN A 401 1.38 5.22 17.61
N SER A 402 1.28 5.94 18.72
CA SER A 402 2.03 5.65 19.94
C SER A 402 1.20 4.76 20.86
N PHE A 403 1.86 3.88 21.60
CA PHE A 403 1.21 2.90 22.47
C PHE A 403 1.58 3.14 23.94
N LEU A 404 0.63 2.92 24.84
CA LEU A 404 0.85 2.93 26.29
C LEU A 404 -0.08 1.93 27.00
N ASP A 405 0.16 1.71 28.29
CA ASP A 405 -0.69 0.82 29.09
C ASP A 405 -2.13 1.35 29.21
N ILE A 406 -3.11 0.47 29.02
CA ILE A 406 -4.53 0.81 29.24
C ILE A 406 -4.82 1.18 30.69
N ASP A 407 -4.13 0.56 31.65
CA ASP A 407 -4.40 0.81 33.07
C ASP A 407 -3.87 2.18 33.49
N ALA A 408 -2.73 2.60 32.96
CA ALA A 408 -2.21 3.96 33.13
C ALA A 408 -3.18 5.00 32.57
N PHE A 409 -3.72 4.74 31.37
CA PHE A 409 -4.67 5.64 30.72
C PHE A 409 -5.98 5.74 31.51
N ARG A 410 -6.53 4.62 31.97
CA ARG A 410 -7.76 4.58 32.76
C ARG A 410 -7.59 5.28 34.10
N TYR A 411 -6.46 5.07 34.77
CA TYR A 411 -6.14 5.78 36.00
C TYR A 411 -6.06 7.30 35.78
N ALA A 412 -5.31 7.73 34.77
CA ALA A 412 -5.15 9.16 34.47
C ALA A 412 -6.48 9.85 34.13
N MET A 413 -7.33 9.19 33.36
CA MET A 413 -8.60 9.75 32.87
C MET A 413 -9.81 9.45 33.76
N ASN A 414 -9.60 8.81 34.93
CA ASN A 414 -10.65 8.39 35.85
C ASN A 414 -11.76 7.54 35.17
N LEU A 415 -11.35 6.58 34.34
CA LEU A 415 -12.24 5.67 33.62
C LEU A 415 -12.44 4.35 34.39
N GLY A 416 -13.58 3.71 34.17
CA GLY A 416 -13.89 2.40 34.75
C GLY A 416 -13.01 1.28 34.18
N PRO A 417 -12.90 0.14 34.90
CA PRO A 417 -12.04 -0.99 34.50
C PRO A 417 -12.48 -1.69 33.21
N THR A 418 -13.72 -1.48 32.77
CA THR A 418 -14.27 -2.02 31.52
C THR A 418 -14.43 -0.97 30.44
N ASP A 419 -14.15 0.30 30.72
CA ASP A 419 -14.32 1.38 29.76
C ASP A 419 -13.26 1.26 28.67
N ALA A 420 -13.73 1.30 27.41
CA ALA A 420 -12.90 1.28 26.21
C ALA A 420 -13.57 2.12 25.12
N THR A 421 -12.81 2.67 24.17
CA THR A 421 -13.40 3.33 22.98
C THR A 421 -13.76 2.32 21.91
N ALA A 422 -13.04 1.19 21.89
CA ALA A 422 -13.29 0.09 20.98
C ALA A 422 -12.81 -1.22 21.61
N TRP A 423 -13.35 -2.34 21.15
CA TRP A 423 -12.68 -3.64 21.26
C TRP A 423 -12.13 -4.04 19.92
N VAL A 424 -10.82 -4.26 19.85
CA VAL A 424 -10.15 -4.68 18.64
C VAL A 424 -10.03 -6.20 18.66
N VAL A 425 -10.40 -6.83 17.55
CA VAL A 425 -10.35 -8.29 17.38
C VAL A 425 -9.48 -8.61 16.19
N ARG A 426 -8.48 -9.45 16.41
CA ARG A 426 -7.63 -9.98 15.36
C ARG A 426 -7.92 -11.46 15.14
N LEU A 427 -8.23 -11.80 13.90
CA LEU A 427 -8.47 -13.16 13.46
C LEU A 427 -7.18 -13.80 12.95
N ARG A 428 -7.14 -15.14 12.98
CA ARG A 428 -6.06 -15.94 12.40
C ARG A 428 -6.13 -15.95 10.88
N ASP A 429 -7.35 -15.92 10.34
CA ASP A 429 -7.61 -15.87 8.91
C ASP A 429 -8.65 -14.79 8.58
N ILE A 430 -8.35 -13.97 7.58
CA ILE A 430 -9.23 -12.91 7.10
C ILE A 430 -10.55 -13.47 6.54
N ARG A 431 -10.58 -14.73 6.11
CA ARG A 431 -11.78 -15.40 5.57
C ARG A 431 -12.85 -15.62 6.63
N ASP A 432 -12.48 -15.64 7.91
CA ASP A 432 -13.42 -15.87 9.02
C ASP A 432 -14.12 -14.57 9.48
N THR A 433 -13.81 -13.43 8.84
CA THR A 433 -14.33 -12.10 9.21
C THR A 433 -15.85 -12.07 9.33
N ASP A 434 -16.57 -12.58 8.32
CA ASP A 434 -18.03 -12.55 8.30
C ASP A 434 -18.64 -13.51 9.33
N THR A 435 -18.04 -14.68 9.50
CA THR A 435 -18.49 -15.70 10.45
C THR A 435 -18.32 -15.23 11.89
N VAL A 436 -17.14 -14.72 12.25
CA VAL A 436 -16.85 -14.24 13.60
C VAL A 436 -17.62 -12.96 13.90
N ARG A 437 -17.81 -12.08 12.92
CA ARG A 437 -18.67 -10.90 13.05
C ARG A 437 -20.09 -11.29 13.46
N ALA A 438 -20.70 -12.25 12.77
CA ALA A 438 -22.06 -12.69 13.09
C ALA A 438 -22.15 -13.29 14.50
N LEU A 439 -21.16 -14.07 14.93
CA LEU A 439 -21.08 -14.62 16.28
C LEU A 439 -20.97 -13.52 17.35
N ILE A 440 -20.17 -12.48 17.09
CA ILE A 440 -20.04 -11.33 17.98
C ILE A 440 -21.36 -10.55 18.05
N GLU A 441 -21.99 -10.28 16.90
CA GLU A 441 -23.28 -9.58 16.85
C GLU A 441 -24.37 -10.34 17.63
N GLU A 442 -24.49 -11.66 17.45
CA GLU A 442 -25.42 -12.51 18.21
C GLU A 442 -25.12 -12.46 19.72
N LYS A 443 -23.83 -12.52 20.10
CA LYS A 443 -23.43 -12.45 21.51
C LYS A 443 -23.75 -11.10 22.13
N LEU A 444 -23.54 -10.00 21.40
CA LEU A 444 -23.85 -8.64 21.84
C LEU A 444 -25.36 -8.45 22.06
N GLU A 445 -26.18 -8.99 21.16
CA GLU A 445 -27.65 -9.01 21.32
C GLU A 445 -28.07 -9.81 22.55
N ALA A 446 -27.46 -10.99 22.77
CA ALA A 446 -27.77 -11.84 23.92
C ALA A 446 -27.44 -11.20 25.28
N ILE A 447 -26.42 -10.33 25.34
CA ILE A 447 -26.06 -9.57 26.55
C ILE A 447 -26.78 -8.21 26.63
N GLY A 448 -27.63 -7.87 25.67
CA GLY A 448 -28.36 -6.61 25.61
C GLY A 448 -27.49 -5.38 25.33
N SER A 449 -26.34 -5.56 24.68
CA SER A 449 -25.47 -4.45 24.26
C SER A 449 -25.91 -3.91 22.90
N ASP A 450 -25.93 -2.59 22.76
CA ASP A 450 -26.21 -1.87 21.51
C ASP A 450 -24.97 -1.62 20.64
N ALA A 451 -23.81 -2.12 21.08
CA ALA A 451 -22.54 -1.98 20.38
C ALA A 451 -22.61 -2.54 18.95
N LYS A 452 -21.82 -1.95 18.05
CA LYS A 452 -21.78 -2.28 16.63
C LYS A 452 -20.44 -2.86 16.25
N VAL A 453 -20.45 -3.88 15.39
CA VAL A 453 -19.24 -4.51 14.87
C VAL A 453 -18.96 -3.95 13.48
N LEU A 454 -17.76 -3.40 13.29
CA LEU A 454 -17.25 -2.97 11.99
C LEU A 454 -16.09 -3.85 11.54
N ASP A 455 -16.01 -4.07 10.23
CA ASP A 455 -14.91 -4.79 9.61
C ASP A 455 -13.79 -3.86 9.16
N TYR A 456 -12.62 -4.45 8.91
CA TYR A 456 -11.46 -3.73 8.42
C TYR A 456 -11.71 -3.01 7.09
N ASN A 457 -12.65 -3.48 6.24
CA ASN A 457 -12.96 -2.82 4.98
C ASN A 457 -13.63 -1.46 5.21
N LYS A 458 -14.58 -1.40 6.16
CA LYS A 458 -15.25 -0.15 6.53
C LYS A 458 -14.36 0.78 7.33
N LEU A 459 -13.62 0.25 8.29
CA LEU A 459 -12.65 1.03 9.08
C LEU A 459 -11.51 1.57 8.21
N GLY A 460 -11.15 0.81 7.16
CA GLY A 460 -10.06 1.12 6.24
C GLY A 460 -10.46 1.85 4.97
N GLU A 461 -11.70 2.28 4.79
CA GLU A 461 -12.21 2.72 3.48
C GLU A 461 -11.37 3.85 2.84
N ILE A 462 -10.96 4.85 3.63
CA ILE A 462 -10.04 5.93 3.17
C ILE A 462 -8.66 5.38 2.81
N TYR A 463 -8.14 4.48 3.62
CA TYR A 463 -6.78 3.96 3.51
C TYR A 463 -6.64 2.94 2.37
N LEU A 464 -7.70 2.16 2.14
CA LEU A 464 -7.81 1.22 1.04
C LEU A 464 -8.03 1.93 -0.29
N ALA A 465 -8.59 3.15 -0.32
CA ALA A 465 -8.82 3.91 -1.55
C ALA A 465 -7.51 4.16 -2.34
N THR A 466 -6.40 4.46 -1.67
CA THR A 466 -5.10 4.59 -2.36
C THR A 466 -4.58 3.24 -2.85
N GLY A 467 -4.82 2.17 -2.09
CA GLY A 467 -4.58 0.80 -2.53
C GLY A 467 -5.31 0.46 -3.85
N VAL A 468 -6.57 0.89 -3.94
CA VAL A 468 -7.41 0.75 -5.13
C VAL A 468 -6.89 1.61 -6.28
N GLY A 469 -6.53 2.87 -6.02
CA GLY A 469 -5.98 3.77 -7.03
C GLY A 469 -4.70 3.22 -7.67
N PHE A 470 -3.78 2.71 -6.86
CA PHE A 470 -2.56 2.08 -7.37
C PHE A 470 -2.86 0.79 -8.15
N SER A 471 -3.77 -0.05 -7.63
CA SER A 471 -4.23 -1.26 -8.32
C SER A 471 -4.88 -0.95 -9.68
N LEU A 472 -5.56 0.20 -9.80
CA LEU A 472 -6.14 0.69 -11.05
C LEU A 472 -5.04 1.08 -12.05
N VAL A 473 -4.04 1.86 -11.62
CA VAL A 473 -2.90 2.26 -12.48
C VAL A 473 -2.16 1.04 -13.02
N ILE A 474 -1.84 0.05 -12.16
CA ILE A 474 -1.22 -1.19 -12.61
C ILE A 474 -2.17 -2.00 -13.51
N GLY A 475 -3.47 -1.97 -13.25
CA GLY A 475 -4.48 -2.55 -14.14
C GLY A 475 -4.46 -1.95 -15.54
N ILE A 476 -4.35 -0.63 -15.66
CA ILE A 476 -4.22 0.06 -16.95
C ILE A 476 -2.95 -0.38 -17.67
N LEU A 477 -1.82 -0.49 -16.95
CA LEU A 477 -0.58 -1.02 -17.53
C LEU A 477 -0.75 -2.45 -18.06
N VAL A 478 -1.41 -3.34 -17.32
CA VAL A 478 -1.72 -4.70 -17.80
C VAL A 478 -2.53 -4.66 -19.11
N VAL A 479 -3.54 -3.79 -19.21
CA VAL A 479 -4.33 -3.63 -20.44
C VAL A 479 -3.46 -3.14 -21.60
N ILE A 480 -2.55 -2.18 -21.38
CA ILE A 480 -1.61 -1.70 -22.39
C ILE A 480 -0.74 -2.86 -22.91
N PHE A 481 -0.20 -3.70 -22.02
CA PHE A 481 0.59 -4.88 -22.41
C PHE A 481 -0.22 -5.89 -23.21
N VAL A 482 -1.49 -6.12 -22.86
CA VAL A 482 -2.39 -6.96 -23.66
C VAL A 482 -2.57 -6.36 -25.05
N VAL A 483 -2.87 -5.06 -25.19
CA VAL A 483 -3.02 -4.40 -26.50
C VAL A 483 -1.75 -4.53 -27.36
N ILE A 484 -0.58 -4.30 -26.75
CA ILE A 484 0.72 -4.49 -27.42
C ILE A 484 0.86 -5.91 -27.95
N LEU A 485 0.53 -6.92 -27.14
CA LEU A 485 0.51 -8.33 -27.55
C LEU A 485 -0.46 -8.57 -28.73
N LEU A 486 -1.66 -7.96 -28.72
CA LEU A 486 -2.63 -8.10 -29.81
C LEU A 486 -2.07 -7.56 -31.13
N ILE A 487 -1.48 -6.36 -31.10
CA ILE A 487 -0.86 -5.74 -32.27
C ILE A 487 0.26 -6.62 -32.81
N PHE A 488 1.11 -7.15 -31.93
CA PHE A 488 2.19 -8.04 -32.35
C PHE A 488 1.66 -9.34 -32.95
N THR A 489 0.63 -9.94 -32.35
CA THR A 489 0.03 -11.18 -32.85
C THR A 489 -0.61 -10.96 -34.22
N LEU A 490 -1.32 -9.86 -34.40
CA LEU A 490 -1.90 -9.48 -35.70
C LEU A 490 -0.80 -9.32 -36.77
N ASN A 491 0.24 -8.55 -36.45
CA ASN A 491 1.37 -8.32 -37.35
C ASN A 491 2.10 -9.61 -37.71
N LEU A 492 2.23 -10.55 -36.76
CA LEU A 492 2.80 -11.86 -37.02
C LEU A 492 1.96 -12.62 -38.05
N VAL A 493 0.65 -12.74 -37.80
CA VAL A 493 -0.23 -13.57 -38.63
C VAL A 493 -0.31 -13.02 -40.04
N LEU A 494 -0.46 -11.70 -40.21
CA LEU A 494 -0.43 -11.04 -41.51
C LEU A 494 0.87 -11.34 -42.27
N MET A 495 2.02 -11.21 -41.60
CA MET A 495 3.31 -11.50 -42.23
C MET A 495 3.44 -12.99 -42.58
N SER A 496 2.98 -13.89 -41.71
CA SER A 496 2.98 -15.34 -41.95
C SER A 496 2.16 -15.70 -43.19
N MET A 497 0.98 -15.09 -43.33
CA MET A 497 0.12 -15.27 -44.51
C MET A 497 0.80 -14.81 -45.79
N ILE A 498 1.45 -13.64 -45.79
CA ILE A 498 2.16 -13.12 -46.98
C ILE A 498 3.31 -14.05 -47.39
N GLN A 499 4.10 -14.52 -46.42
CA GLN A 499 5.26 -15.37 -46.70
C GLN A 499 4.88 -16.77 -47.18
N ARG A 500 3.76 -17.31 -46.67
CA ARG A 500 3.29 -18.66 -47.00
C ARG A 500 2.18 -18.67 -48.05
N ARG A 501 1.92 -17.54 -48.70
CA ARG A 501 0.80 -17.39 -49.65
C ARG A 501 0.80 -18.44 -50.76
N ARG A 502 1.97 -18.73 -51.35
CA ARG A 502 2.13 -19.79 -52.37
C ARG A 502 1.93 -21.21 -51.81
N GLU A 503 2.41 -21.46 -50.59
CA GLU A 503 2.23 -22.76 -49.92
C GLU A 503 0.75 -23.01 -49.59
N ILE A 504 0.06 -21.97 -49.11
CA ILE A 504 -1.39 -21.97 -48.83
C ILE A 504 -2.18 -22.23 -50.14
N GLY A 505 -1.89 -21.49 -51.21
CA GLY A 505 -2.57 -21.66 -52.50
C GLY A 505 -2.36 -23.04 -53.11
N THR A 506 -1.15 -23.59 -53.01
CA THR A 506 -0.86 -24.97 -53.48
C THR A 506 -1.57 -26.02 -52.63
N GLY A 507 -1.63 -25.83 -51.30
CA GLY A 507 -2.36 -26.71 -50.40
C GLY A 507 -3.86 -26.75 -50.72
N MET A 508 -4.47 -25.59 -50.95
CA MET A 508 -5.87 -25.50 -51.34
C MET A 508 -6.14 -26.13 -52.72
N ALA A 509 -5.20 -26.01 -53.66
CA ALA A 509 -5.28 -26.68 -54.97
C ALA A 509 -5.14 -28.22 -54.87
N LEU A 510 -4.45 -28.73 -53.84
CA LEU A 510 -4.31 -30.15 -53.53
C LEU A 510 -5.47 -30.70 -52.68
N GLY A 511 -6.50 -29.88 -52.39
CA GLY A 511 -7.72 -30.31 -51.70
C GLY A 511 -7.81 -29.99 -50.21
N LEU A 512 -6.93 -29.14 -49.66
CA LEU A 512 -7.14 -28.57 -48.32
C LEU A 512 -8.31 -27.59 -48.33
N ASP A 513 -9.29 -27.83 -47.45
CA ASP A 513 -10.39 -26.89 -47.25
C ASP A 513 -9.90 -25.59 -46.58
N GLY A 514 -10.57 -24.48 -46.85
CA GLY A 514 -10.24 -23.18 -46.27
C GLY A 514 -10.28 -23.20 -44.75
N MET A 515 -11.19 -23.97 -44.14
CA MET A 515 -11.26 -24.12 -42.68
C MET A 515 -10.11 -24.96 -42.11
N GLN A 516 -9.66 -25.99 -42.83
CA GLN A 516 -8.49 -26.79 -42.42
C GLN A 516 -7.23 -25.92 -42.42
N THR A 517 -7.10 -25.03 -43.41
CA THR A 517 -6.00 -24.07 -43.49
C THR A 517 -6.02 -23.09 -42.31
N VAL A 518 -7.18 -22.57 -41.93
CA VAL A 518 -7.34 -21.71 -40.75
C VAL A 518 -6.93 -22.45 -39.47
N ILE A 519 -7.41 -23.69 -39.27
CA ILE A 519 -7.08 -24.49 -38.07
C ILE A 519 -5.58 -24.74 -37.97
N ILE A 520 -4.91 -25.08 -39.08
CA ILE A 520 -3.46 -25.29 -39.10
C ILE A 520 -2.73 -24.01 -38.68
N MET A 521 -3.07 -22.87 -39.29
CA MET A 521 -2.40 -21.59 -39.02
C MET A 521 -2.65 -21.08 -37.60
N THR A 522 -3.89 -21.16 -37.12
CA THR A 522 -4.23 -20.80 -35.73
C THR A 522 -3.54 -21.74 -34.74
N GLY A 523 -3.44 -23.04 -35.06
CA GLY A 523 -2.70 -24.02 -34.25
C GLY A 523 -1.21 -23.71 -34.15
N GLU A 524 -0.57 -23.27 -35.23
CA GLU A 524 0.83 -22.81 -35.18
C GLU A 524 1.01 -21.64 -34.22
N VAL A 525 0.14 -20.63 -34.31
CA VAL A 525 0.18 -19.47 -33.41
C VAL A 525 -0.05 -19.92 -31.96
N ALA A 526 -1.04 -20.76 -31.71
CA ALA A 526 -1.36 -21.27 -30.37
C ALA A 526 -0.16 -21.98 -29.74
N VAL A 527 0.55 -22.82 -30.50
CA VAL A 527 1.76 -23.52 -30.02
C VAL A 527 2.88 -22.52 -29.72
N ILE A 528 3.15 -21.56 -30.60
CA ILE A 528 4.18 -20.53 -30.35
C ILE A 528 3.85 -19.75 -29.08
N VAL A 529 2.60 -19.29 -28.95
CA VAL A 529 2.14 -18.50 -27.81
C VAL A 529 2.24 -19.33 -26.53
N ALA A 530 1.79 -20.59 -26.53
CA ALA A 530 1.86 -21.46 -25.35
C ALA A 530 3.30 -21.69 -24.86
N VAL A 531 4.23 -22.00 -25.78
CA VAL A 531 5.65 -22.18 -25.42
C VAL A 531 6.27 -20.86 -24.94
N SER A 532 5.91 -19.74 -25.56
CA SER A 532 6.37 -18.40 -25.15
C SER A 532 5.81 -18.01 -23.78
N CYS A 533 4.55 -18.34 -23.48
CA CYS A 533 3.94 -18.14 -22.17
C CYS A 533 4.62 -18.97 -21.08
N ALA A 534 4.98 -20.23 -21.38
CA ALA A 534 5.73 -21.06 -20.45
C ALA A 534 7.11 -20.47 -20.16
N ALA A 535 7.86 -20.09 -21.20
CA ALA A 535 9.15 -19.42 -21.03
C ALA A 535 9.02 -18.08 -20.29
N GLY A 536 7.99 -17.31 -20.61
CA GLY A 536 7.72 -16.01 -20.00
C GLY A 536 7.30 -16.13 -18.54
N SER A 537 6.53 -17.16 -18.20
CA SER A 537 6.14 -17.44 -16.81
C SER A 537 7.34 -17.84 -15.96
N ILE A 538 8.26 -18.65 -16.50
CA ILE A 538 9.53 -18.99 -15.82
C ILE A 538 10.35 -17.71 -15.57
N LEU A 539 10.50 -16.86 -16.60
CA LEU A 539 11.24 -15.61 -16.48
C LEU A 539 10.56 -14.64 -15.49
N GLY A 540 9.23 -14.51 -15.54
CA GLY A 540 8.45 -13.68 -14.63
C GLY A 540 8.55 -14.15 -13.19
N LEU A 541 8.46 -15.47 -12.94
CA LEU A 541 8.67 -16.06 -11.62
C LEU A 541 10.09 -15.84 -11.10
N LEU A 542 11.11 -15.84 -11.98
CA LEU A 542 12.48 -15.52 -11.61
C LEU A 542 12.62 -14.06 -11.15
N LEU A 543 11.98 -13.12 -11.87
CA LEU A 543 11.92 -11.71 -11.47
C LEU A 543 11.17 -11.53 -10.14
N VAL A 544 10.06 -12.25 -9.96
CA VAL A 544 9.31 -12.26 -8.69
C VAL A 544 10.16 -12.82 -7.54
N ALA A 545 10.90 -13.90 -7.76
CA ALA A 545 11.80 -14.48 -6.77
C ALA A 545 12.93 -13.51 -6.38
N LEU A 546 13.47 -12.77 -7.36
CA LEU A 546 14.46 -11.73 -7.12
C LEU A 546 13.87 -10.61 -6.25
N ALA A 547 12.69 -10.11 -6.61
CA ALA A 547 11.96 -9.08 -5.86
C ALA A 547 11.51 -9.57 -4.47
N SER A 548 11.25 -10.86 -4.31
CA SER A 548 10.93 -11.49 -3.02
C SER A 548 12.12 -11.42 -2.05
N ARG A 549 13.33 -11.69 -2.56
CA ARG A 549 14.56 -11.70 -1.75
C ARG A 549 15.05 -10.31 -1.40
N PHE A 550 15.09 -9.40 -2.37
CA PHE A 550 15.66 -8.06 -2.17
C PHE A 550 14.63 -7.04 -1.65
N GLY A 551 13.35 -7.27 -1.94
CA GLY A 551 12.31 -6.26 -1.81
C GLY A 551 12.45 -5.18 -2.89
N ILE A 552 11.33 -4.65 -3.38
CA ILE A 552 11.33 -3.50 -4.29
C ILE A 552 11.50 -2.24 -3.42
N PRO A 553 12.63 -1.52 -3.53
CA PRO A 553 12.89 -0.32 -2.74
C PRO A 553 12.07 0.87 -3.21
N GLY A 554 11.99 1.93 -2.39
CA GLY A 554 11.30 3.18 -2.74
C GLY A 554 9.78 3.09 -2.65
N MET A 555 9.26 2.08 -1.95
CA MET A 555 7.82 1.91 -1.76
C MET A 555 7.41 2.54 -0.44
N VAL A 556 7.22 3.86 -0.45
CA VAL A 556 6.83 4.71 0.69
C VAL A 556 5.51 4.29 1.33
N PHE A 557 4.77 3.34 0.74
CA PHE A 557 3.52 2.80 1.27
C PHE A 557 3.73 1.74 2.36
N PHE A 558 4.93 1.13 2.46
CA PHE A 558 5.16 -0.03 3.32
C PHE A 558 6.09 0.26 4.49
N SER A 559 5.74 -0.33 5.62
CA SER A 559 6.58 -0.46 6.80
C SER A 559 7.92 -1.11 6.40
N GLY A 560 9.03 -0.42 6.65
CA GLY A 560 10.38 -0.84 6.21
C GLY A 560 10.74 -0.49 4.76
N GLY A 561 9.92 0.28 4.04
CA GLY A 561 10.22 0.91 2.75
C GLY A 561 10.35 -0.05 1.57
N LYS A 562 9.94 -1.31 1.73
CA LYS A 562 10.12 -2.38 0.74
C LYS A 562 8.85 -3.18 0.50
N LEU A 563 8.46 -3.32 -0.77
CA LEU A 563 7.43 -4.29 -1.16
C LEU A 563 8.10 -5.64 -1.46
N LYS A 564 7.74 -6.69 -0.72
CA LYS A 564 8.24 -8.05 -0.98
C LYS A 564 7.25 -8.80 -1.85
N LEU A 565 7.67 -9.27 -3.02
CA LEU A 565 6.78 -10.11 -3.84
C LEU A 565 6.74 -11.54 -3.31
N THR A 566 5.59 -12.21 -3.48
CA THR A 566 5.39 -13.60 -3.09
C THR A 566 5.17 -14.47 -4.32
N LEU A 567 5.71 -15.69 -4.29
CA LEU A 567 5.52 -16.64 -5.38
C LEU A 567 4.09 -17.20 -5.30
N GLN A 568 3.25 -16.75 -6.23
CA GLN A 568 1.85 -17.17 -6.33
C GLN A 568 1.56 -17.80 -7.69
N SER A 569 0.73 -18.85 -7.70
CA SER A 569 0.29 -19.51 -8.92
C SER A 569 -0.80 -18.74 -9.65
N LEU A 570 -1.63 -17.98 -8.93
CA LEU A 570 -2.79 -17.29 -9.49
C LEU A 570 -2.41 -16.25 -10.58
N PRO A 571 -1.40 -15.36 -10.41
CA PRO A 571 -0.96 -14.45 -11.46
C PRO A 571 -0.47 -15.16 -12.73
N VAL A 572 0.16 -16.33 -12.58
CA VAL A 572 0.61 -17.15 -13.72
C VAL A 572 -0.60 -17.66 -14.49
N ILE A 573 -1.58 -18.23 -13.81
CA ILE A 573 -2.82 -18.73 -14.43
C ILE A 573 -3.57 -17.59 -15.12
N GLN A 574 -3.70 -16.44 -14.46
CA GLN A 574 -4.31 -15.24 -15.04
C GLN A 574 -3.57 -14.78 -16.30
N SER A 575 -2.23 -14.79 -16.30
CA SER A 575 -1.48 -14.39 -17.48
C SER A 575 -1.73 -15.30 -18.68
N TRP A 576 -1.84 -16.62 -18.46
CA TRP A 576 -2.19 -17.58 -19.52
C TRP A 576 -3.62 -17.37 -20.01
N LEU A 577 -4.55 -17.14 -19.08
CA LEU A 577 -5.96 -16.89 -19.38
C LEU A 577 -6.16 -15.60 -20.20
N PHE A 578 -5.29 -14.59 -20.02
CA PHE A 578 -5.32 -13.40 -20.87
C PHE A 578 -4.60 -13.62 -22.19
N ILE A 579 -3.39 -14.16 -22.20
CA ILE A 579 -2.53 -14.18 -23.39
C ILE A 579 -3.02 -15.20 -24.42
N LEU A 580 -3.34 -16.44 -24.03
CA LEU A 580 -3.69 -17.49 -24.98
C LEU A 580 -5.00 -17.22 -25.73
N PRO A 581 -6.14 -16.97 -25.06
CA PRO A 581 -7.40 -16.73 -25.75
C PRO A 581 -7.35 -15.48 -26.61
N THR A 582 -6.77 -14.38 -26.12
CA THR A 582 -6.71 -13.14 -26.89
C THR A 582 -5.82 -13.26 -28.12
N SER A 583 -4.69 -13.97 -28.04
CA SER A 583 -3.83 -14.24 -29.19
C SER A 583 -4.52 -15.12 -30.22
N ILE A 584 -5.26 -16.14 -29.79
CA ILE A 584 -6.04 -17.01 -30.69
C ILE A 584 -7.14 -16.20 -31.39
N CYS A 585 -7.91 -15.39 -30.64
CA CYS A 585 -8.92 -14.51 -31.20
C CYS A 585 -8.33 -13.54 -32.23
N MET A 586 -7.20 -12.91 -31.91
CA MET A 586 -6.54 -11.99 -32.86
C MET A 586 -5.96 -12.70 -34.07
N ALA A 587 -5.48 -13.94 -33.93
CA ALA A 587 -5.03 -14.73 -35.06
C ALA A 587 -6.17 -15.08 -36.01
N LEU A 588 -7.39 -15.30 -35.50
CA LEU A 588 -8.55 -15.61 -36.32
C LEU A 588 -8.97 -14.43 -37.21
N VAL A 589 -8.79 -13.19 -36.77
CA VAL A 589 -9.24 -11.98 -37.51
C VAL A 589 -8.78 -11.96 -38.98
N PRO A 590 -7.47 -12.03 -39.30
CA PRO A 590 -7.01 -12.05 -40.70
C PRO A 590 -7.15 -13.42 -41.38
N LEU A 591 -7.31 -14.52 -40.62
CA LEU A 591 -7.40 -15.87 -41.18
C LEU A 591 -8.83 -16.24 -41.62
N LEU A 592 -9.87 -15.74 -40.95
CA LEU A 592 -11.26 -16.06 -41.27
C LEU A 592 -11.68 -15.73 -42.71
N PRO A 593 -11.24 -14.61 -43.33
CA PRO A 593 -11.50 -14.33 -44.75
C PRO A 593 -10.99 -15.43 -45.69
N MET A 594 -9.97 -16.21 -45.31
CA MET A 594 -9.45 -17.30 -46.15
C MET A 594 -10.47 -18.40 -46.40
N ARG A 595 -11.51 -18.53 -45.57
CA ARG A 595 -12.60 -19.51 -45.78
C ARG A 595 -13.32 -19.31 -47.11
N LYS A 596 -13.22 -18.12 -47.71
CA LYS A 596 -13.91 -17.75 -48.95
C LYS A 596 -12.95 -17.49 -50.12
N MET A 597 -11.63 -17.61 -49.92
CA MET A 597 -10.65 -17.35 -50.97
C MET A 597 -10.55 -18.53 -51.91
N LEU A 598 -10.47 -18.28 -53.23
CA LEU A 598 -10.22 -19.33 -54.20
C LEU A 598 -8.70 -19.56 -54.35
N PRO A 599 -8.25 -20.80 -54.62
CA PRO A 599 -6.82 -21.09 -54.83
C PRO A 599 -6.19 -20.22 -55.92
N VAL A 600 -6.99 -19.86 -56.93
CA VAL A 600 -6.56 -19.04 -58.07
C VAL A 600 -6.21 -17.61 -57.66
N ASP A 601 -6.86 -17.05 -56.64
CA ASP A 601 -6.62 -15.67 -56.18
C ASP A 601 -5.27 -15.57 -55.45
N LEU A 602 -4.90 -16.62 -54.71
CA LEU A 602 -3.63 -16.71 -53.99
C LEU A 602 -2.42 -16.95 -54.90
N LEU A 603 -2.64 -17.49 -56.10
CA LEU A 603 -1.60 -17.83 -57.07
C LEU A 603 -1.40 -16.75 -58.16
N LYS A 604 -2.36 -15.83 -58.33
CA LYS A 604 -2.35 -14.79 -59.39
C LYS A 604 -1.64 -13.48 -59.00
N GLU A 605 -1.56 -13.13 -57.73
CA GLU A 605 -0.87 -11.90 -57.29
C GLU A 605 0.65 -12.14 -57.24
N ASN A 606 1.38 -11.51 -58.18
CA ASN A 606 2.84 -11.40 -58.19
C ASN A 606 3.29 -10.05 -57.61
#